data_AF-A0A9J8BTU5-F1
#
_entry.id   AF-A0A9J8BTU5-F1
#
_cell.length_a   1.000
_cell.length_b   1.000
_cell.length_c   1.000
_cell.angle_alpha   90.00
_cell.angle_beta   90.00
_cell.angle_gamma   90.00
#
_symmetry.space_group_name_H-M   'P 1'
#
loop_
_entity.id
_entity.type
_entity.pdbx_description
1 polymer ?
#
loop_
_entity_poly.entity_id
_entity_poly.type
_entity_poly.pdbx_seq_one_letter_code
_entity_poly.pdbx_strand_id
1 'polypeptide(L)'
;FVFSLQPKAAKGKGQVEKKAIHPYSRKAAYLASAAIKQQRKEKLKGEKAQRLNLIGEKLLWFQSQLDPDKAEYTKHDACEIIERYLHRFDRELEQIELANSIKGRQGRQYGSREAVIKQTIERERALYEGNGFEIPDIINSKHLKIFREWTGDLKKLPNIKMRKVSAKGSDSAPSAVSQDKHMEEENQEDASLNSDTD
;
A
#
# COMPACT_ATOMS: atom_id res chain seq x y z
N PHE A 1 75.40 -19.52 21.62
CA PHE A 1 74.79 -18.91 20.43
C PHE A 1 73.28 -19.12 20.50
N VAL A 2 72.50 -18.06 20.74
CA VAL A 2 71.03 -18.12 20.78
C VAL A 2 70.52 -17.71 19.40
N PHE A 3 69.90 -18.64 18.66
CA PHE A 3 69.25 -18.33 17.38
C PHE A 3 67.85 -17.75 17.65
N SER A 4 67.70 -16.45 17.39
CA SER A 4 66.41 -15.75 17.40
C SER A 4 65.63 -16.10 16.12
N LEU A 5 64.58 -16.92 16.22
CA LEU A 5 63.58 -17.05 15.16
C LEU A 5 62.58 -15.89 15.24
N GLN A 6 62.59 -14.99 14.25
CA GLN A 6 61.50 -14.05 14.03
C GLN A 6 60.42 -14.69 13.12
N PRO A 7 59.13 -14.53 13.44
CA PRO A 7 58.05 -15.01 12.57
C PRO A 7 57.95 -14.13 11.31
N LYS A 8 57.90 -14.79 10.15
CA LYS A 8 57.76 -14.14 8.84
C LYS A 8 56.40 -13.45 8.75
N ALA A 9 56.40 -12.12 8.56
CA ALA A 9 55.18 -11.33 8.42
C ALA A 9 54.28 -11.88 7.30
N ALA A 10 53.00 -12.09 7.61
CA ALA A 10 52.00 -12.45 6.62
C ALA A 10 51.84 -11.29 5.62
N LYS A 11 52.13 -11.55 4.33
CA LYS A 11 51.93 -10.57 3.27
C LYS A 11 50.49 -10.07 3.29
N GLY A 12 50.30 -8.77 3.45
CA GLY A 12 49.00 -8.13 3.42
C GLY A 12 48.26 -8.49 2.14
N LYS A 13 47.02 -8.96 2.27
CA LYS A 13 46.13 -9.16 1.13
C LYS A 13 45.84 -7.79 0.54
N GLY A 14 46.58 -7.44 -0.52
CA GLY A 14 46.29 -6.28 -1.35
C GLY A 14 44.84 -6.34 -1.84
N GLN A 15 44.25 -5.17 -2.09
CA GLN A 15 42.89 -5.01 -2.61
C GLN A 15 42.72 -5.92 -3.82
N VAL A 16 41.99 -7.03 -3.65
CA VAL A 16 41.75 -7.98 -4.73
C VAL A 16 40.80 -7.28 -5.69
N GLU A 17 41.32 -6.82 -6.83
CA GLU A 17 40.53 -6.31 -7.94
C GLU A 17 39.41 -7.30 -8.23
N LYS A 18 38.16 -6.81 -8.26
CA LYS A 18 36.99 -7.66 -8.51
C LYS A 18 37.06 -8.16 -9.95
N LYS A 19 37.70 -9.32 -10.14
CA LYS A 19 37.80 -9.99 -11.43
C LYS A 19 36.41 -10.18 -12.02
N ALA A 20 36.27 -9.91 -13.32
CA ALA A 20 35.04 -10.15 -14.07
C ALA A 20 34.59 -11.60 -13.87
N ILE A 21 33.34 -11.77 -13.45
CA ILE A 21 32.75 -13.07 -13.15
C ILE A 21 32.05 -13.54 -14.42
N HIS A 22 32.36 -14.75 -14.89
CA HIS A 22 31.67 -15.34 -16.04
C HIS A 22 30.17 -15.52 -15.74
N PRO A 23 29.25 -15.18 -16.67
CA PRO A 23 27.81 -15.18 -16.42
C PRO A 23 27.25 -16.53 -15.95
N TYR A 24 27.79 -17.64 -16.45
CA TYR A 24 27.36 -19.00 -16.07
C TYR A 24 28.15 -19.62 -14.91
N SER A 25 28.97 -18.83 -14.20
CA SER A 25 29.72 -19.35 -13.05
C SER A 25 28.83 -19.49 -11.80
N ARG A 26 29.16 -20.42 -10.90
CA ARG A 26 28.48 -20.56 -9.60
C ARG A 26 28.42 -19.25 -8.81
N LYS A 27 29.48 -18.44 -8.89
CA LYS A 27 29.54 -17.12 -8.23
C LYS A 27 28.54 -16.14 -8.86
N ALA A 28 28.39 -16.13 -10.18
CA ALA A 28 27.36 -15.32 -10.85
C ALA A 28 25.95 -15.79 -10.47
N ALA A 29 25.68 -17.10 -10.48
CA ALA A 29 24.40 -17.66 -10.06
C ALA A 29 24.04 -17.26 -8.61
N TYR A 30 25.00 -17.33 -7.68
CA TYR A 30 24.79 -16.90 -6.30
C TYR A 30 24.45 -15.41 -6.20
N LEU A 31 25.19 -14.56 -6.92
CA LEU A 31 24.93 -13.11 -6.95
C LEU A 31 23.56 -12.79 -7.57
N ALA A 32 23.17 -13.49 -8.64
CA ALA A 32 21.87 -13.34 -9.28
C ALA A 32 20.73 -13.74 -8.32
N SER A 33 20.83 -14.89 -7.65
CA SER A 33 19.85 -15.33 -6.66
C SER A 33 19.74 -14.38 -5.47
N ALA A 34 20.87 -13.86 -4.99
CA ALA A 34 20.89 -12.85 -3.93
C ALA A 34 20.22 -11.54 -4.38
N ALA A 35 20.47 -11.09 -5.61
CA ALA A 35 19.83 -9.91 -6.19
C ALA A 35 18.31 -10.10 -6.34
N ILE A 36 17.86 -11.25 -6.84
CA ILE A 36 16.42 -11.58 -6.95
C ILE A 36 15.76 -11.57 -5.56
N LYS A 37 16.41 -12.18 -4.55
CA LYS A 37 15.90 -12.17 -3.17
C LYS A 37 15.78 -10.76 -2.62
N GLN A 38 16.77 -9.91 -2.87
CA GLN A 38 16.74 -8.52 -2.46
C GLN A 38 15.64 -7.73 -3.17
N GLN A 39 15.49 -7.91 -4.48
CA GLN A 39 14.44 -7.27 -5.29
C GLN A 39 13.04 -7.67 -4.79
N ARG A 40 12.82 -8.95 -4.48
CA ARG A 40 11.55 -9.43 -3.89
C ARG A 40 11.29 -8.75 -2.55
N LYS A 41 12.30 -8.66 -1.68
CA LYS A 41 12.19 -8.00 -0.37
C LYS A 41 11.87 -6.51 -0.50
N GLU A 42 12.49 -5.81 -1.44
CA GLU A 42 12.24 -4.39 -1.71
C GLU A 42 10.84 -4.17 -2.30
N LYS A 43 10.40 -5.04 -3.22
CA LYS A 43 9.04 -5.02 -3.77
C LYS A 43 7.98 -5.14 -2.67
N LEU A 44 8.12 -6.13 -1.79
CA LEU A 44 7.19 -6.32 -0.66
C LEU A 44 7.17 -5.12 0.30
N LYS A 45 8.31 -4.47 0.52
CA LYS A 45 8.36 -3.22 1.31
C LYS A 45 7.64 -2.07 0.60
N GLY A 46 7.85 -1.95 -0.71
CA GLY A 46 7.19 -0.96 -1.55
C GLY A 46 5.66 -1.12 -1.53
N GLU A 47 5.16 -2.34 -1.73
CA GLU A 47 3.73 -2.64 -1.71
C GLU A 47 3.09 -2.32 -0.34
N LYS A 48 3.75 -2.68 0.76
CA LYS A 48 3.30 -2.32 2.11
C LYS A 48 3.26 -0.81 2.32
N ALA A 49 4.31 -0.09 1.89
CA ALA A 49 4.35 1.37 1.98
C ALA A 49 3.25 2.01 1.13
N GLN A 50 3.03 1.53 -0.09
CA GLN A 50 1.95 2.00 -0.97
C GLN A 50 0.58 1.81 -0.31
N ARG A 51 0.29 0.63 0.24
CA ARG A 51 -0.97 0.36 0.96
C ARG A 51 -1.17 1.33 2.13
N LEU A 52 -0.13 1.57 2.92
CA LEU A 52 -0.20 2.52 4.04
C LEU A 52 -0.40 3.96 3.56
N ASN A 53 0.26 4.37 2.47
CA ASN A 53 0.09 5.68 1.86
C ASN A 53 -1.35 5.88 1.37
N LEU A 54 -1.92 4.90 0.66
CA LEU A 54 -3.31 4.93 0.20
C LEU A 54 -4.30 5.13 1.36
N ILE A 55 -4.08 4.43 2.48
CA ILE A 55 -4.89 4.62 3.69
C ILE A 55 -4.67 6.02 4.26
N GLY A 56 -3.42 6.47 4.38
CA GLY A 56 -3.08 7.80 4.89
C GLY A 56 -3.73 8.93 4.08
N GLU A 57 -3.66 8.87 2.75
CA GLU A 57 -4.30 9.83 1.85
C GLU A 57 -5.81 9.84 2.00
N LYS A 58 -6.44 8.65 2.07
CA LYS A 58 -7.87 8.54 2.37
C LYS A 58 -8.21 9.26 3.67
N LEU A 59 -7.46 9.00 4.73
CA LEU A 59 -7.68 9.60 6.04
C LEU A 59 -7.48 11.11 6.04
N LEU A 60 -6.44 11.62 5.38
CA LEU A 60 -6.22 13.06 5.24
C LEU A 60 -7.37 13.73 4.51
N TRP A 61 -7.92 13.09 3.47
CA TRP A 61 -9.12 13.58 2.81
C TRP A 61 -10.28 13.68 3.80
N PHE A 62 -10.56 12.63 4.58
CA PHE A 62 -11.64 12.64 5.58
C PHE A 62 -11.43 13.73 6.63
N GLN A 63 -10.20 13.92 7.09
CA GLN A 63 -9.84 14.97 8.04
C GLN A 63 -10.12 16.37 7.47
N SER A 64 -9.82 16.60 6.18
CA SER A 64 -10.07 17.88 5.51
C SER A 64 -11.54 18.27 5.38
N GLN A 65 -12.44 17.29 5.46
CA GLN A 65 -13.90 17.51 5.39
C GLN A 65 -14.54 17.76 6.76
N LEU A 66 -13.77 17.68 7.85
CA LEU A 66 -14.29 17.91 9.19
C LEU A 66 -14.23 19.39 9.54
N ASP A 67 -15.36 19.96 9.94
CA ASP A 67 -15.42 21.28 10.58
C ASP A 67 -14.63 21.29 11.89
N PRO A 68 -13.76 22.28 12.12
CA PRO A 68 -12.97 22.37 13.35
C PRO A 68 -13.84 22.60 14.60
N ASP A 69 -14.97 23.30 14.44
CA ASP A 69 -15.80 23.76 15.55
C ASP A 69 -16.88 22.76 15.97
N LYS A 70 -17.18 21.75 15.13
CA LYS A 70 -18.23 20.77 15.40
C LYS A 70 -17.76 19.73 16.42
N ALA A 71 -18.38 19.64 17.59
CA ALA A 71 -17.90 18.73 18.65
C ALA A 71 -18.30 17.26 18.43
N GLU A 72 -19.42 17.01 17.73
CA GLU A 72 -20.02 15.68 17.58
C GLU A 72 -20.56 15.51 16.16
N TYR A 73 -20.38 14.31 15.60
CA TYR A 73 -20.95 13.94 14.31
C TYR A 73 -22.01 12.87 14.50
N THR A 74 -23.12 13.06 13.81
CA THR A 74 -24.17 12.06 13.73
C THR A 74 -23.84 11.02 12.64
N LYS A 75 -24.59 9.92 12.63
CA LYS A 75 -24.51 8.93 11.54
C LYS A 75 -24.84 9.55 10.19
N HIS A 76 -25.81 10.48 10.16
CA HIS A 76 -26.20 11.20 8.95
C HIS A 76 -25.02 11.99 8.39
N ASP A 77 -24.32 12.74 9.25
CA ASP A 77 -23.13 13.49 8.84
C ASP A 77 -22.04 12.57 8.28
N ALA A 78 -21.85 11.39 8.87
CA ALA A 78 -20.90 10.41 8.37
C ALA A 78 -21.28 9.91 6.96
N CYS A 79 -22.56 9.62 6.72
CA CYS A 79 -23.06 9.27 5.39
C CYS A 79 -22.84 10.40 4.38
N GLU A 80 -23.12 11.65 4.74
CA GLU A 80 -22.88 12.79 3.86
C GLU A 80 -21.40 12.96 3.48
N ILE A 81 -20.49 12.80 4.44
CA ILE A 81 -19.05 12.88 4.17
C ILE A 81 -18.60 11.74 3.25
N ILE A 82 -19.17 10.54 3.42
CA ILE A 82 -18.91 9.40 2.52
C ILE A 82 -19.43 9.70 1.11
N GLU A 83 -20.63 10.26 0.95
CA GLU A 83 -21.14 10.64 -0.38
C GLU A 83 -20.21 11.65 -1.04
N ARG A 84 -19.78 12.69 -0.31
CA ARG A 84 -18.77 13.65 -0.81
C ARG A 84 -17.48 12.96 -1.23
N TYR A 85 -17.07 11.88 -0.54
CA TYR A 85 -15.88 11.10 -0.89
C TYR A 85 -16.05 10.31 -2.19
N LEU A 86 -17.22 9.70 -2.38
CA LEU A 86 -17.54 8.95 -3.61
C LEU A 86 -17.58 9.86 -4.84
N HIS A 87 -18.00 11.11 -4.64
CA HIS A 87 -18.08 12.15 -5.68
C HIS A 87 -16.75 12.93 -5.90
N ARG A 88 -15.64 12.53 -5.26
CA ARG A 88 -14.36 13.25 -5.35
C ARG A 88 -13.76 13.32 -6.75
N PHE A 89 -14.11 12.37 -7.63
CA PHE A 89 -13.58 12.29 -9.00
C PHE A 89 -14.50 12.87 -10.05
N ASP A 90 -15.69 13.39 -9.69
CA ASP A 90 -16.67 13.87 -10.65
C ASP A 90 -16.09 14.96 -11.55
N ARG A 91 -15.38 15.92 -10.96
CA ARG A 91 -14.68 16.97 -11.72
C ARG A 91 -13.62 16.42 -12.68
N GLU A 92 -12.89 15.37 -12.28
CA GLU A 92 -11.87 14.74 -13.14
C GLU A 92 -12.54 14.00 -14.30
N LEU A 93 -13.64 13.30 -14.05
CA LEU A 93 -14.42 12.60 -15.08
C LEU A 93 -15.06 13.59 -16.08
N GLU A 94 -15.66 14.67 -15.58
CA GLU A 94 -16.22 15.74 -16.42
C GLU A 94 -15.14 16.37 -17.32
N GLN A 95 -13.94 16.59 -16.79
CA GLN A 95 -12.83 17.13 -17.57
C GLN A 95 -12.37 16.16 -18.67
N ILE A 96 -12.31 14.85 -18.37
CA ILE A 96 -12.00 13.82 -19.36
C ILE A 96 -13.08 13.75 -20.45
N GLU A 97 -14.35 13.79 -20.06
CA GLU A 97 -15.47 13.78 -20.98
C GLU A 97 -15.46 15.00 -21.91
N LEU A 98 -15.24 16.21 -21.35
CA LEU A 98 -15.11 17.45 -22.12
C LEU A 98 -13.92 17.41 -23.08
N ALA A 99 -12.77 16.91 -22.63
CA ALA A 99 -11.59 16.78 -23.49
C ALA A 99 -11.83 15.83 -24.68
N ASN A 100 -12.61 14.76 -24.45
CA ASN A 100 -12.99 13.80 -25.49
C ASN A 100 -14.08 14.34 -26.42
N SER A 101 -15.04 15.12 -25.93
CA SER A 101 -16.14 15.67 -26.75
C SER A 101 -15.66 16.74 -27.74
N ILE A 102 -14.60 17.50 -27.40
CA ILE A 102 -14.01 18.53 -28.27
C ILE A 102 -13.15 17.88 -29.39
N LYS A 103 -12.53 16.74 -29.11
CA LYS A 103 -11.57 16.08 -30.02
C LYS A 103 -12.25 15.10 -30.97
N GLY A 104 -12.91 15.63 -32.01
CA GLY A 104 -13.66 14.85 -33.02
C GLY A 104 -12.99 13.54 -33.53
N ARG A 105 -12.14 13.61 -34.57
CA ARG A 105 -11.54 12.40 -35.20
C ARG A 105 -10.26 11.89 -34.52
N GLN A 106 -9.88 12.48 -33.39
CA GLN A 106 -8.68 12.08 -32.65
C GLN A 106 -9.08 11.01 -31.62
N GLY A 107 -8.26 9.97 -31.45
CA GLY A 107 -8.58 8.85 -30.56
C GLY A 107 -8.83 9.28 -29.11
N ARG A 108 -9.60 8.47 -28.37
CA ARG A 108 -9.99 8.71 -26.98
C ARG A 108 -8.77 8.95 -26.09
N GLN A 109 -8.76 10.08 -25.40
CA GLN A 109 -7.73 10.43 -24.44
C GLN A 109 -8.11 9.98 -23.03
N TYR A 110 -7.08 9.72 -22.20
CA TYR A 110 -7.24 9.35 -20.78
C TYR A 110 -8.08 8.09 -20.51
N GLY A 111 -8.29 7.23 -21.51
CA GLY A 111 -9.16 6.05 -21.36
C GLY A 111 -8.71 5.07 -20.27
N SER A 112 -7.41 4.92 -20.04
CA SER A 112 -6.87 4.10 -18.95
C SER A 112 -7.18 4.70 -17.57
N ARG A 113 -6.99 6.01 -17.40
CA ARG A 113 -7.27 6.73 -16.15
C ARG A 113 -8.76 6.73 -15.83
N GLU A 114 -9.60 7.01 -16.82
CA GLU A 114 -11.05 6.99 -16.69
C GLU A 114 -11.56 5.60 -16.26
N ALA A 115 -11.03 4.53 -16.86
CA ALA A 115 -11.38 3.16 -16.49
C ALA A 115 -11.00 2.84 -15.03
N VAL A 116 -9.81 3.24 -14.59
CA VAL A 116 -9.35 3.04 -13.21
C VAL A 116 -10.23 3.81 -12.21
N ILE A 117 -10.60 5.06 -12.52
CA ILE A 117 -11.50 5.86 -11.69
C ILE A 117 -12.87 5.20 -11.58
N LYS A 118 -13.48 4.86 -12.73
CA LYS A 118 -14.81 4.22 -12.76
C LYS A 118 -14.83 2.92 -11.96
N GLN A 119 -13.81 2.07 -12.13
CA GLN A 119 -13.67 0.83 -11.37
C GLN A 119 -13.49 1.08 -9.86
N THR A 120 -12.76 2.15 -9.50
CA THR A 120 -12.56 2.52 -8.09
C THR A 120 -13.88 2.98 -7.46
N ILE A 121 -14.63 3.86 -8.13
CA ILE A 121 -15.94 4.34 -7.66
C ILE A 121 -16.94 3.19 -7.54
N GLU A 122 -17.00 2.31 -8.54
CA GLU A 122 -17.88 1.14 -8.53
C GLU A 122 -17.60 0.24 -7.31
N ARG A 123 -16.32 -0.07 -7.05
CA ARG A 123 -15.92 -0.85 -5.89
C ARG A 123 -16.29 -0.17 -4.58
N GLU A 124 -16.05 1.14 -4.48
CA GLU A 124 -16.35 1.89 -3.25
C GLU A 124 -17.86 2.02 -3.00
N ARG A 125 -18.68 2.23 -4.04
CA ARG A 125 -20.14 2.23 -3.94
C ARG A 125 -20.69 0.86 -3.53
N ALA A 126 -20.20 -0.22 -4.15
CA ALA A 126 -20.60 -1.57 -3.77
C ALA A 126 -20.29 -1.87 -2.30
N LEU A 127 -19.15 -1.40 -1.78
CA LEU A 127 -18.81 -1.52 -0.36
C LEU A 127 -19.76 -0.71 0.53
N TYR A 128 -20.09 0.52 0.14
CA TYR A 128 -20.97 1.39 0.92
C TYR A 128 -22.42 0.86 1.01
N GLU A 129 -22.95 0.35 -0.09
CA GLU A 129 -24.31 -0.19 -0.17
C GLU A 129 -24.45 -1.59 0.45
N GLY A 130 -23.41 -2.42 0.35
CA GLY A 130 -23.41 -3.81 0.84
C GLY A 130 -22.82 -3.98 2.24
N ASN A 131 -21.48 -3.94 2.33
CA ASN A 131 -20.73 -4.39 3.51
C ASN A 131 -20.43 -3.27 4.53
N GLY A 132 -20.70 -2.02 4.17
CA GLY A 132 -20.31 -0.82 4.91
C GLY A 132 -18.93 -0.31 4.48
N PHE A 133 -18.88 1.00 4.24
CA PHE A 133 -17.67 1.73 3.90
C PHE A 133 -16.87 2.07 5.16
N GLU A 134 -15.60 1.72 5.17
CA GLU A 134 -14.74 1.89 6.34
C GLU A 134 -14.14 3.31 6.40
N ILE A 135 -14.46 4.05 7.46
CA ILE A 135 -14.02 5.42 7.73
C ILE A 135 -13.53 5.57 9.17
N PRO A 136 -12.79 6.64 9.52
CA PRO A 136 -12.50 6.98 10.91
C PRO A 136 -13.77 7.13 11.74
N ASP A 137 -13.72 6.69 12.99
CA ASP A 137 -14.82 6.85 13.92
C ASP A 137 -14.96 8.32 14.36
N ILE A 138 -15.71 9.08 13.57
CA ILE A 138 -16.02 10.49 13.84
C ILE A 138 -17.23 10.68 14.76
N ILE A 139 -18.01 9.63 14.97
CA ILE A 139 -19.23 9.66 15.80
C ILE A 139 -18.86 9.70 17.28
N ASN A 140 -17.79 9.00 17.68
CA ASN A 140 -17.30 9.04 19.04
C ASN A 140 -16.38 10.26 19.25
N SER A 141 -16.77 11.16 20.14
CA SER A 141 -16.01 12.38 20.46
C SER A 141 -14.57 12.12 20.91
N LYS A 142 -14.28 10.99 21.57
CA LYS A 142 -12.90 10.62 21.96
C LYS A 142 -12.04 10.27 20.75
N HIS A 143 -12.59 9.47 19.83
CA HIS A 143 -11.89 9.06 18.62
C HIS A 143 -11.74 10.23 17.63
N LEU A 144 -12.75 11.11 17.57
CA LEU A 144 -12.71 12.32 16.77
C LEU A 144 -11.55 13.25 17.18
N LYS A 145 -11.30 13.45 18.47
CA LYS A 145 -10.16 14.26 18.96
C LYS A 145 -8.82 13.69 18.50
N ILE A 146 -8.63 12.38 18.67
CA ILE A 146 -7.42 11.67 18.22
C ILE A 146 -7.24 11.84 16.71
N PHE A 147 -8.33 11.71 15.96
CA PHE A 147 -8.31 11.84 14.50
C PHE A 147 -8.02 13.28 14.04
N ARG A 148 -8.49 14.29 14.76
CA ARG A 148 -8.18 15.70 14.48
C ARG A 148 -6.72 16.06 14.74
N GLU A 149 -6.16 15.59 15.83
CA GLU A 149 -4.76 15.83 16.21
C GLU A 149 -3.77 15.03 15.35
N TRP A 150 -4.25 14.07 14.57
CA TRP A 150 -3.40 13.26 13.71
C TRP A 150 -2.82 14.11 12.57
N THR A 151 -1.49 14.16 12.48
CA THR A 151 -0.77 15.02 11.52
C THR A 151 -0.41 14.30 10.22
N GLY A 152 -1.06 13.18 9.88
CA GLY A 152 -0.69 12.36 8.72
C GLY A 152 0.44 11.35 8.97
N ASP A 153 0.93 11.21 10.21
CA ASP A 153 1.98 10.23 10.53
C ASP A 153 1.43 8.79 10.44
N LEU A 154 1.92 8.05 9.44
CA LEU A 154 1.49 6.67 9.15
C LEU A 154 1.77 5.70 10.31
N LYS A 155 2.75 6.00 11.18
CA LYS A 155 3.03 5.17 12.35
C LYS A 155 1.91 5.21 13.40
N LYS A 156 1.11 6.28 13.40
CA LYS A 156 -0.02 6.48 14.31
C LYS A 156 -1.35 5.96 13.77
N LEU A 157 -1.38 5.41 12.55
CA LEU A 157 -2.58 4.78 11.98
C LEU A 157 -3.24 3.74 12.90
N PRO A 158 -2.49 2.86 13.60
CA PRO A 158 -3.11 1.87 14.50
C PRO A 158 -3.89 2.48 15.67
N ASN A 159 -3.62 3.75 16.02
CA ASN A 159 -4.33 4.46 17.08
C ASN A 159 -5.67 5.04 16.61
N ILE A 160 -5.86 5.18 15.30
CA ILE A 160 -7.11 5.68 14.72
C ILE A 160 -8.11 4.53 14.66
N LYS A 161 -9.26 4.71 15.31
CA LYS A 161 -10.33 3.72 15.27
C LYS A 161 -11.13 3.88 13.98
N MET A 162 -11.32 2.78 13.27
CA MET A 162 -12.13 2.70 12.06
C MET A 162 -13.52 2.15 12.39
N ARG A 163 -14.53 2.59 11.64
CA ARG A 163 -15.92 2.18 11.72
C ARG A 163 -16.46 1.95 10.31
N LYS A 164 -17.28 0.91 10.14
CA LYS A 164 -18.03 0.66 8.91
C LYS A 164 -19.36 1.40 8.95
N VAL A 165 -19.64 2.20 7.93
CA VAL A 165 -20.90 2.94 7.78
C VAL A 165 -21.54 2.54 6.46
N SER A 166 -22.84 2.24 6.47
CA SER A 166 -23.60 1.86 5.28
C SER A 166 -24.73 2.85 5.03
N ALA A 167 -25.12 3.01 3.76
CA ALA A 167 -26.23 3.85 3.33
C ALA A 167 -27.56 3.55 4.07
N LYS A 168 -27.77 2.31 4.51
CA LYS A 168 -29.02 1.88 5.19
C LYS A 168 -29.04 2.11 6.71
N GLY A 169 -28.00 2.71 7.29
CA GLY A 169 -27.94 3.04 8.71
C GLY A 169 -27.83 1.84 9.67
N SER A 170 -27.69 0.60 9.16
CA SER A 170 -27.46 -0.59 9.98
C SER A 170 -26.00 -0.65 10.42
N ASP A 171 -25.76 -0.44 11.71
CA ASP A 171 -24.46 -0.65 12.33
C ASP A 171 -24.06 -2.13 12.15
N SER A 172 -22.98 -2.41 11.44
CA SER A 172 -22.18 -3.55 11.86
C SER A 172 -21.38 -3.07 13.06
N ALA A 173 -21.66 -3.65 14.24
CA ALA A 173 -20.91 -3.42 15.48
C ALA A 173 -19.40 -3.46 15.20
N PRO A 174 -18.55 -2.77 15.99
CA PRO A 174 -17.11 -2.76 15.77
C PRO A 174 -16.62 -4.22 15.70
N SER A 175 -16.28 -4.67 14.49
CA SER A 175 -15.62 -5.96 14.34
C SER A 175 -14.33 -5.82 15.12
N ALA A 176 -14.27 -6.50 16.26
CA ALA A 176 -13.02 -6.84 16.90
C ALA A 176 -12.07 -7.29 15.79
N VAL A 177 -10.98 -6.53 15.66
CA VAL A 177 -9.80 -6.81 14.83
C VAL A 177 -9.88 -8.21 14.23
N SER A 178 -10.34 -8.30 12.99
CA SER A 178 -9.98 -9.43 12.16
C SER A 178 -8.47 -9.31 12.03
N GLN A 179 -7.76 -10.04 12.88
CA GLN A 179 -6.41 -10.46 12.57
C GLN A 179 -6.52 -11.02 11.16
N ASP A 180 -5.92 -10.31 10.19
CA ASP A 180 -5.66 -10.85 8.87
C ASP A 180 -5.01 -12.22 9.12
N LYS A 181 -5.80 -13.28 8.93
CA LYS A 181 -5.27 -14.64 8.75
C LYS A 181 -4.41 -14.51 7.51
N HIS A 182 -3.12 -14.40 7.76
CA HIS A 182 -2.05 -14.56 6.80
C HIS A 182 -2.33 -15.90 6.09
N MET A 183 -2.87 -15.81 4.87
CA MET A 183 -2.95 -16.96 3.98
C MET A 183 -1.52 -17.16 3.50
N GLU A 184 -0.77 -17.99 4.22
CA GLU A 184 0.41 -18.64 3.66
C GLU A 184 -0.10 -19.57 2.57
N GLU A 185 -0.23 -19.04 1.35
CA GLU A 185 -0.09 -19.89 0.17
C GLU A 185 1.36 -20.36 0.17
N GLU A 186 1.56 -21.56 0.71
CA GLU A 186 2.71 -22.39 0.42
C GLU A 186 2.80 -22.55 -1.10
N ASN A 187 3.70 -21.78 -1.72
CA ASN A 187 4.16 -22.10 -3.07
C ASN A 187 5.17 -23.24 -2.94
N GLN A 188 4.65 -24.46 -2.76
CA GLN A 188 5.37 -25.72 -2.80
C GLN A 188 5.33 -26.28 -4.24
N GLU A 189 5.79 -25.50 -5.21
CA GLU A 189 6.08 -25.99 -6.55
C GLU A 189 7.44 -25.42 -6.97
N ASP A 190 8.42 -26.31 -6.99
CA ASP A 190 9.64 -26.32 -7.83
C ASP A 190 10.85 -26.89 -7.06
N ALA A 191 10.73 -28.16 -6.67
CA ALA A 191 11.87 -29.00 -6.28
C ALA A 191 11.95 -30.30 -7.11
N SER A 192 11.24 -30.40 -8.25
CA SER A 192 11.21 -31.60 -9.09
C SER A 192 11.67 -31.34 -10.53
N LEU A 193 12.81 -30.68 -10.70
CA LEU A 193 13.55 -30.68 -11.97
C LEU A 193 15.05 -30.58 -11.66
N ASN A 194 15.61 -31.65 -11.10
CA ASN A 194 17.03 -32.01 -11.17
C ASN A 194 17.20 -33.48 -10.76
N SER A 195 16.59 -34.38 -11.53
CA SER A 195 17.03 -35.77 -11.64
C SER A 195 16.99 -36.12 -13.11
N ASP A 196 18.13 -35.97 -13.77
CA ASP A 196 18.58 -36.83 -14.87
C ASP A 196 19.83 -36.21 -15.51
N THR A 197 21.00 -36.56 -14.98
CA THR A 197 22.17 -36.86 -15.81
C THR A 197 23.19 -37.61 -14.96
N ASP A 198 23.19 -38.93 -15.11
CA ASP A 198 24.39 -39.77 -15.10
C ASP A 198 24.40 -40.55 -16.42
#